data_AF-A0A8H5C8N2-F1
#
_entry.id   AF-A0A8H5C8N2-F1
#
_cell.length_a   1.000
_cell.length_b   1.000
_cell.length_c   1.000
_cell.angle_alpha   90.00
_cell.angle_beta   90.00
_cell.angle_gamma   90.00
#
_symmetry.space_group_name_H-M   'P 1'
#
loop_
_entity.id
_entity.type
_entity.pdbx_description
1 polymer ?
#
loop_
_entity_poly.entity_id
_entity_poly.type
_entity_poly.pdbx_seq_one_letter_code
_entity_poly.pdbx_strand_id
1 'polypeptide(L)'
;MPSIRKKTSNRLKIHDRERLKKRVKDSKKKKSKAAKKNPQWKSKDKDPGIPNDFPYKDQILAEVAQQRRADAEEKERKKEEKRLARLAAKGITPTEPEGTTVSDDDDSRRLMPWPWRWVAYHGDDPEFPFMGKNLPYGAKKAKKIASFLLRTVGCRVVLRLSTGQ
;
A
#
# COMPACT_ATOMS: atom_id res chain seq x y z
N MET A 1 -9.33 20.64 -59.79
CA MET A 1 -8.34 20.47 -58.70
C MET A 1 -9.07 20.37 -57.37
N PRO A 2 -8.68 19.48 -56.44
CA PRO A 2 -9.28 19.41 -55.11
C PRO A 2 -9.10 20.73 -54.35
N SER A 3 -10.17 21.27 -53.78
CA SER A 3 -10.10 22.50 -52.98
C SER A 3 -9.39 22.23 -51.65
N ILE A 4 -8.15 22.68 -51.52
CA ILE A 4 -7.34 22.53 -50.30
C ILE A 4 -7.92 23.44 -49.21
N ARG A 5 -8.40 22.84 -48.12
CA ARG A 5 -8.87 23.56 -46.93
C ARG A 5 -7.69 24.06 -46.10
N LYS A 6 -7.91 25.12 -45.33
CA LYS A 6 -6.91 25.66 -44.39
C LYS A 6 -6.51 24.57 -43.37
N LYS A 7 -5.21 24.37 -43.20
CA LYS A 7 -4.64 23.40 -42.25
C LYS A 7 -4.83 23.91 -40.81
N THR A 8 -5.32 23.05 -39.93
CA THR A 8 -5.35 23.35 -38.48
C THR A 8 -3.95 23.29 -37.90
N SER A 9 -3.67 24.14 -36.91
CA SER A 9 -2.36 24.18 -36.27
C SER A 9 -2.19 23.03 -35.28
N ASN A 10 -0.98 22.50 -35.16
CA ASN A 10 -0.62 21.48 -34.15
C ASN A 10 -0.48 22.07 -32.73
N ARG A 11 -0.64 23.40 -32.58
CA ARG A 11 -0.48 24.09 -31.31
C ARG A 11 -1.75 23.92 -30.47
N LEU A 12 -1.59 23.38 -29.26
CA LEU A 12 -2.67 23.27 -28.29
C LEU A 12 -2.79 24.55 -27.46
N LYS A 13 -4.03 24.97 -27.21
CA LYS A 13 -4.33 26.04 -26.25
C LYS A 13 -3.99 25.56 -24.83
N ILE A 14 -3.61 26.49 -23.95
CA ILE A 14 -3.28 26.18 -22.55
C ILE A 14 -4.47 25.50 -21.85
N HIS A 15 -5.68 26.01 -22.08
CA HIS A 15 -6.93 25.45 -21.58
C HIS A 15 -7.09 23.96 -21.90
N ASP A 16 -6.80 23.54 -23.14
CA ASP A 16 -6.98 22.15 -23.57
C ASP A 16 -5.97 21.22 -22.90
N ARG A 17 -4.73 21.69 -22.71
CA ARG A 17 -3.70 20.97 -21.95
C ARG A 17 -4.12 20.78 -20.50
N GLU A 18 -4.66 21.81 -19.86
CA GLU A 18 -5.12 21.75 -18.47
C GLU A 18 -6.36 20.86 -18.31
N ARG A 19 -7.31 20.98 -19.24
CA ARG A 19 -8.49 20.12 -19.31
C ARG A 19 -8.10 18.65 -19.43
N LEU A 20 -7.13 18.33 -20.30
CA LEU A 20 -6.60 16.97 -20.45
C LEU A 20 -5.94 16.48 -19.17
N LYS A 21 -5.09 17.30 -18.53
CA LYS A 21 -4.46 16.96 -17.24
C LYS A 21 -5.49 16.62 -16.16
N LYS A 22 -6.55 17.43 -16.02
CA LYS A 22 -7.66 17.20 -15.07
C LYS A 22 -8.37 15.87 -15.38
N ARG A 23 -8.76 15.65 -16.65
CA ARG A 23 -9.40 14.40 -17.09
C ARG A 23 -8.54 13.15 -16.82
N VAL A 24 -7.24 13.21 -17.09
CA VAL A 24 -6.31 12.10 -16.82
C VAL A 24 -6.20 11.83 -15.32
N LYS A 25 -6.08 12.88 -14.51
CA LYS A 25 -6.04 12.76 -13.04
C LYS A 25 -7.31 12.12 -12.49
N ASP A 26 -8.47 12.56 -12.98
CA ASP A 26 -9.76 12.02 -12.55
C ASP A 26 -9.94 10.57 -13.00
N SER A 27 -9.53 10.22 -14.23
CA SER A 27 -9.53 8.85 -14.74
C SER A 27 -8.65 7.94 -13.87
N LYS A 28 -7.43 8.38 -13.52
CA LYS A 28 -6.54 7.63 -12.61
C LYS A 28 -7.16 7.46 -11.22
N LYS A 29 -7.79 8.50 -10.66
CA LYS A 29 -8.51 8.43 -9.36
C LYS A 29 -9.67 7.45 -9.41
N LYS A 30 -10.48 7.47 -10.49
CA LYS A 30 -11.58 6.53 -10.69
C LYS A 30 -11.08 5.09 -10.85
N LYS A 31 -10.03 4.85 -11.66
CA LYS A 31 -9.39 3.53 -11.82
C LYS A 31 -8.84 2.97 -10.51
N SER A 32 -8.18 3.80 -9.69
CA SER A 32 -7.69 3.37 -8.38
C SER A 32 -8.84 3.01 -7.42
N LYS A 33 -9.91 3.82 -7.38
CA LYS A 33 -11.11 3.51 -6.59
C LYS A 33 -11.80 2.24 -7.08
N ALA A 34 -11.92 2.05 -8.39
CA ALA A 34 -12.51 0.85 -8.99
C ALA A 34 -11.67 -0.40 -8.71
N ALA A 35 -10.33 -0.31 -8.82
CA ALA A 35 -9.42 -1.40 -8.50
C ALA A 35 -9.53 -1.85 -7.03
N LYS A 36 -9.70 -0.89 -6.09
CA LYS A 36 -9.91 -1.20 -4.67
C LYS A 36 -11.27 -1.85 -4.39
N LYS A 37 -12.28 -1.52 -5.18
CA LYS A 37 -13.65 -2.02 -5.04
C LYS A 37 -13.90 -3.33 -5.77
N ASN A 38 -12.96 -3.77 -6.61
CA ASN A 38 -13.15 -4.97 -7.40
C ASN A 38 -13.04 -6.21 -6.49
N PRO A 39 -14.11 -6.99 -6.29
CA PRO A 39 -14.07 -8.21 -5.49
C PRO A 39 -13.34 -9.36 -6.20
N GLN A 40 -12.98 -9.17 -7.48
CA GLN A 40 -12.14 -10.10 -8.21
C GLN A 40 -10.75 -10.10 -7.58
N TRP A 41 -10.50 -11.13 -6.79
CA TRP A 41 -9.18 -11.58 -6.39
C TRP A 41 -8.24 -11.45 -7.59
N LYS A 42 -7.19 -10.65 -7.42
CA LYS A 42 -6.10 -10.59 -8.39
C LYS A 42 -5.40 -11.94 -8.31
N SER A 43 -5.80 -12.88 -9.18
CA SER A 43 -5.08 -14.13 -9.38
C SER A 43 -3.61 -13.81 -9.59
N LYS A 44 -2.73 -14.73 -9.17
CA LYS A 44 -1.33 -14.69 -9.58
C LYS A 44 -1.30 -14.62 -11.11
N ASP A 45 -0.73 -13.54 -11.64
CA ASP A 45 -0.63 -13.32 -13.09
C ASP A 45 0.05 -14.57 -13.69
N LYS A 46 -0.54 -15.13 -14.75
CA LYS A 46 0.01 -16.31 -15.40
C LYS A 46 1.21 -15.87 -16.23
N ASP A 47 2.37 -16.44 -15.94
CA ASP A 47 3.59 -16.12 -16.68
C ASP A 47 3.40 -16.49 -18.17
N PRO A 48 3.75 -15.61 -19.12
CA PRO A 48 3.51 -15.81 -20.54
C PRO A 48 4.37 -16.91 -21.21
N GLY A 49 4.95 -17.84 -20.44
CA GLY A 49 5.67 -19.02 -20.91
C GLY A 49 6.93 -18.72 -21.75
N ILE A 50 7.65 -19.78 -22.13
CA ILE A 50 8.74 -19.69 -23.11
C ILE A 50 8.11 -19.80 -24.52
N PRO A 51 8.33 -18.81 -25.41
CA PRO A 51 7.86 -18.86 -26.78
C PRO A 51 8.34 -20.11 -27.54
N ASN A 52 7.57 -20.54 -28.55
CA ASN A 52 7.91 -21.73 -29.33
C ASN A 52 9.09 -21.53 -30.29
N ASP A 53 9.33 -20.30 -30.73
CA ASP A 53 10.35 -19.99 -31.75
C ASP A 53 11.78 -20.00 -31.19
N PHE A 54 11.95 -20.29 -29.90
CA PHE A 54 13.25 -20.31 -29.27
C PHE A 54 13.97 -21.66 -29.51
N PRO A 55 15.17 -21.67 -30.12
CA PRO A 55 15.82 -22.89 -30.57
C PRO A 55 16.23 -23.85 -29.43
N TYR A 56 16.40 -23.34 -28.21
CA TYR A 56 16.79 -24.15 -27.04
C TYR A 56 15.68 -24.21 -25.97
N LYS A 57 14.41 -24.14 -26.40
CA LYS A 57 13.26 -24.17 -25.49
C LYS A 57 13.27 -25.39 -24.58
N ASP A 58 13.60 -26.55 -25.13
CA ASP A 58 13.61 -27.82 -24.40
C ASP A 58 14.72 -27.89 -23.35
N GLN A 59 15.88 -27.28 -23.63
CA GLN A 59 16.98 -27.20 -22.67
C GLN A 59 16.58 -26.34 -21.46
N ILE A 60 15.91 -25.21 -21.69
CA ILE A 60 15.44 -24.35 -20.60
C ILE A 60 14.34 -25.04 -19.77
N LEU A 61 13.44 -25.81 -20.41
CA LEU A 61 12.43 -26.57 -19.69
C LEU A 61 13.07 -27.65 -18.79
N ALA A 62 14.13 -28.32 -19.27
CA ALA A 62 14.87 -29.30 -18.49
C ALA A 62 15.56 -28.66 -17.27
N GLU A 63 16.21 -27.51 -17.46
CA GLU A 63 16.87 -26.78 -16.37
C GLU A 63 15.86 -26.30 -15.32
N VAL A 64 14.72 -25.74 -15.74
CA VAL A 64 13.65 -25.30 -14.81
C VAL A 64 13.06 -26.47 -14.04
N ALA A 65 12.94 -27.66 -14.65
CA ALA A 65 12.49 -28.86 -13.93
C ALA A 65 13.49 -29.30 -12.85
N GLN A 66 14.80 -29.23 -13.14
CA GLN A 66 15.85 -29.52 -12.17
C GLN A 66 15.84 -28.50 -11.01
N GLN A 67 15.74 -27.21 -11.32
CA GLN A 67 15.63 -26.15 -10.30
C GLN A 67 14.41 -26.35 -9.39
N ARG A 68 13.25 -26.72 -9.94
CA ARG A 68 12.05 -27.00 -9.13
C ARG A 68 12.21 -28.19 -8.19
N ARG A 69 12.99 -29.21 -8.57
CA ARG A 69 13.30 -30.35 -7.68
C ARG A 69 14.20 -29.92 -6.53
N ALA A 70 15.29 -29.20 -6.84
CA ALA A 70 16.19 -28.66 -5.82
C ALA A 70 15.46 -27.72 -4.84
N ASP A 71 14.63 -26.81 -5.35
CA ASP A 71 13.81 -25.91 -4.53
C ASP A 71 12.81 -26.65 -3.62
N ALA A 72 12.30 -27.81 -4.04
CA ALA A 72 11.38 -28.61 -3.25
C ALA A 72 12.13 -29.28 -2.09
N GLU A 73 13.27 -29.91 -2.38
CA GLU A 73 14.15 -30.54 -1.40
C GLU A 73 14.64 -29.51 -0.36
N GLU A 74 15.06 -28.32 -0.80
CA GLU A 74 15.45 -27.24 0.11
C GLU A 74 14.30 -26.76 0.99
N LYS A 75 13.07 -26.68 0.45
CA LYS A 75 11.90 -26.28 1.23
C LYS A 75 11.55 -27.33 2.28
N GLU A 76 11.71 -28.60 1.97
CA GLU A 76 11.50 -29.70 2.93
C GLU A 76 12.54 -29.66 4.03
N ARG A 77 13.82 -29.56 3.69
CA ARG A 77 14.90 -29.34 4.67
C ARG A 77 14.65 -28.14 5.58
N LYS A 78 14.28 -26.99 5.00
CA LYS A 78 13.94 -25.78 5.78
C LYS A 78 12.70 -25.98 6.67
N LYS A 79 11.75 -26.85 6.29
CA LYS A 79 10.59 -27.18 7.13
C LYS A 79 11.00 -28.07 8.30
N GLU A 80 11.85 -29.07 8.05
CA GLU A 80 12.36 -29.98 9.07
C GLU A 80 13.22 -29.26 10.11
N GLU A 81 14.17 -28.42 9.67
CA GLU A 81 15.00 -27.60 10.55
C GLU A 81 14.13 -26.68 11.43
N LYS A 82 13.08 -26.07 10.85
CA LYS A 82 12.13 -25.26 11.62
C LYS A 82 11.29 -26.09 12.60
N ARG A 83 10.92 -27.33 12.25
CA ARG A 83 10.21 -28.24 13.16
C ARG A 83 11.09 -28.63 14.33
N LEU A 84 12.34 -29.02 14.08
CA LEU A 84 13.32 -29.36 15.12
C LEU A 84 13.61 -28.17 16.04
N ALA A 85 13.82 -26.97 15.48
CA ALA A 85 14.02 -25.76 16.28
C ALA A 85 12.79 -25.44 17.17
N ARG A 86 11.57 -25.64 16.66
CA ARG A 86 10.33 -25.46 17.44
C ARG A 86 10.18 -26.51 18.55
N LEU A 87 10.58 -27.76 18.31
CA LEU A 87 10.53 -28.84 19.31
C LEU A 87 11.59 -28.61 20.41
N ALA A 88 12.80 -28.21 20.03
CA ALA A 88 13.86 -27.84 20.97
C ALA A 88 13.45 -26.64 21.84
N ALA A 89 12.80 -25.63 21.26
CA ALA A 89 12.27 -24.49 22.01
C ALA A 89 11.09 -24.85 22.94
N LYS A 90 10.37 -25.95 22.67
CA LYS A 90 9.29 -26.47 23.53
C LYS A 90 9.77 -27.50 24.56
N GLY A 91 11.05 -27.89 24.57
CA GLY A 91 11.64 -28.74 25.60
C GLY A 91 11.15 -30.20 25.62
N ILE A 92 10.68 -30.72 24.48
CA ILE A 92 10.16 -32.10 24.36
C ILE A 92 11.22 -32.96 23.67
N THR A 93 11.62 -34.07 24.31
CA THR A 93 12.57 -35.06 23.76
C THR A 93 11.90 -35.91 22.67
N PRO A 94 12.53 -36.11 21.50
CA PRO A 94 11.92 -36.87 20.41
C PRO A 94 12.04 -38.38 20.67
N THR A 95 10.91 -39.05 20.91
CA THR A 95 10.75 -40.52 20.71
C THR A 95 9.85 -40.70 19.49
N GLU A 96 10.39 -41.40 18.47
CA GLU A 96 9.82 -41.97 17.23
C GLU A 96 8.50 -41.42 16.60
N PRO A 97 8.41 -41.29 15.26
CA PRO A 97 7.31 -40.63 14.57
C PRO A 97 6.07 -41.52 14.40
N GLU A 98 5.21 -41.60 15.42
CA GLU A 98 3.82 -42.03 15.24
C GLU A 98 2.96 -40.87 14.71
N GLY A 99 2.24 -41.13 13.62
CA GLY A 99 1.47 -40.14 12.88
C GLY A 99 0.38 -39.50 13.74
N THR A 100 0.62 -38.27 14.17
CA THR A 100 -0.41 -37.42 14.78
C THR A 100 -0.75 -36.29 13.82
N THR A 101 -1.94 -36.40 13.23
CA THR A 101 -2.66 -35.29 12.60
C THR A 101 -2.86 -34.19 13.64
N VAL A 102 -1.93 -33.25 13.71
CA VAL A 102 -2.09 -32.08 14.58
C VAL A 102 -3.09 -31.15 13.91
N SER A 103 -4.31 -31.19 14.41
CA SER A 103 -5.39 -30.23 14.18
C SER A 103 -4.85 -28.80 14.26
N ASP A 104 -5.00 -28.04 13.17
CA ASP A 104 -4.84 -26.58 13.12
C ASP A 104 -6.05 -25.90 13.81
N ASP A 105 -6.25 -26.16 15.11
CA ASP A 105 -7.36 -25.61 15.91
C ASP A 105 -6.87 -24.69 17.05
N ASP A 106 -5.95 -23.77 16.77
CA ASP A 106 -5.67 -22.65 17.69
C ASP A 106 -5.39 -21.32 16.95
N ASP A 107 -6.34 -20.90 16.11
CA ASP A 107 -6.45 -19.50 15.64
C ASP A 107 -7.53 -18.74 16.45
N SER A 108 -7.58 -18.98 17.77
CA SER A 108 -8.53 -18.32 18.68
C SER A 108 -7.90 -17.24 19.54
N ARG A 109 -6.57 -17.06 19.47
CA ARG A 109 -5.85 -16.04 20.25
C ARG A 109 -5.31 -14.93 19.35
N ARG A 110 -6.03 -13.81 19.42
CA ARG A 110 -5.54 -12.42 19.27
C ARG A 110 -6.07 -11.65 18.06
N LEU A 111 -7.39 -11.69 17.88
CA LEU A 111 -8.15 -10.48 17.59
C LEU A 111 -7.92 -9.49 18.74
N MET A 112 -6.88 -8.65 18.66
CA MET A 112 -6.85 -7.44 19.46
C MET A 112 -7.93 -6.50 18.88
N PRO A 113 -8.94 -6.08 19.66
CA PRO A 113 -9.85 -5.06 19.19
C PRO A 113 -9.02 -3.79 19.00
N TRP A 114 -8.88 -3.36 17.75
CA TRP A 114 -8.40 -2.03 17.43
C TRP A 114 -9.27 -1.00 18.18
N PRO A 115 -8.67 -0.02 18.88
CA PRO A 115 -9.42 1.14 19.35
C PRO A 115 -9.94 1.87 18.11
N TRP A 116 -11.06 2.59 18.23
CA TRP A 116 -11.77 3.33 17.15
C TRP A 116 -12.90 2.55 16.46
N ARG A 117 -13.79 1.93 17.25
CA ARG A 117 -15.20 1.78 16.84
C ARG A 117 -15.94 3.08 17.21
N TRP A 118 -16.12 3.94 16.22
CA TRP A 118 -17.13 5.00 16.29
C TRP A 118 -18.50 4.32 16.44
N VAL A 119 -19.04 4.33 17.65
CA VAL A 119 -20.46 4.12 17.89
C VAL A 119 -21.12 5.44 17.53
N ALA A 120 -21.77 5.49 16.36
CA ALA A 120 -22.67 6.58 16.02
C ALA A 120 -23.95 6.37 16.83
N TYR A 121 -24.06 7.08 17.96
CA TYR A 121 -25.34 7.33 18.60
C TYR A 121 -26.11 8.32 17.70
N HIS A 122 -27.28 7.88 17.23
CA HIS A 122 -28.35 8.78 16.80
C HIS A 122 -29.11 9.20 18.06
N GLY A 123 -29.18 10.49 18.36
CA GLY A 123 -29.98 11.03 19.45
C GLY A 123 -29.60 12.48 19.76
N ASP A 124 -30.58 13.35 19.70
CA ASP A 124 -30.53 14.79 19.90
C ASP A 124 -29.96 15.20 21.28
N ASP A 125 -28.89 16.01 21.28
CA ASP A 125 -28.45 16.80 22.43
C ASP A 125 -28.03 18.21 21.95
N PRO A 126 -28.80 19.26 22.27
CA PRO A 126 -28.56 20.62 21.79
C PRO A 126 -27.85 21.48 22.83
N GLU A 127 -26.58 21.22 23.15
CA GLU A 127 -25.80 22.17 23.98
C GLU A 127 -24.29 21.86 23.96
N PHE A 128 -23.55 22.33 22.95
CA PHE A 128 -22.12 22.59 23.14
C PHE A 128 -21.68 23.83 22.35
N PRO A 129 -21.12 24.86 23.02
CA PRO A 129 -20.76 26.11 22.39
C PRO A 129 -19.52 25.96 21.53
N PHE A 130 -19.60 26.59 20.37
CA PHE A 130 -18.54 26.92 19.43
C PHE A 130 -17.22 27.33 20.13
N MET A 131 -16.22 26.45 20.13
CA MET A 131 -14.82 26.83 20.33
C MET A 131 -14.02 26.52 19.07
N GLY A 132 -13.90 27.54 18.23
CA GLY A 132 -12.94 27.55 17.15
C GLY A 132 -11.51 27.53 17.68
N LYS A 133 -10.74 26.49 17.31
CA LYS A 133 -9.29 26.55 17.15
C LYS A 133 -8.88 25.77 15.91
N ASN A 134 -8.90 26.49 14.79
CA ASN A 134 -8.14 26.14 13.61
C ASN A 134 -6.64 26.15 13.93
N LEU A 135 -5.93 25.06 13.63
CA LEU A 135 -4.59 25.10 13.06
C LEU A 135 -4.32 23.82 12.26
N PRO A 136 -4.65 23.80 10.97
CA PRO A 136 -4.46 22.64 10.11
C PRO A 136 -3.06 22.62 9.50
N TYR A 137 -1.98 22.67 10.29
CA TYR A 137 -0.62 22.51 9.73
C TYR A 137 0.33 21.80 10.69
N GLY A 138 0.69 20.56 10.35
CA GLY A 138 1.68 19.78 11.08
C GLY A 138 3.00 20.56 11.27
N ALA A 139 3.66 20.33 12.40
CA ALA A 139 4.79 21.10 12.93
C ALA A 139 5.93 21.40 11.94
N LYS A 140 6.08 20.59 10.88
CA LYS A 140 7.10 20.75 9.85
C LYS A 140 6.80 21.89 8.87
N LYS A 141 5.52 22.19 8.61
CA LYS A 141 5.10 23.24 7.67
C LYS A 141 5.05 24.62 8.34
N ALA A 142 4.71 24.67 9.63
CA ALA A 142 4.76 25.90 10.43
C ALA A 142 6.19 26.49 10.51
N LYS A 143 7.20 25.64 10.73
CA LYS A 143 8.62 26.06 10.74
C LYS A 143 9.09 26.65 9.41
N LYS A 144 8.58 26.13 8.28
CA LYS A 144 8.95 26.60 6.93
C LYS A 144 8.31 27.95 6.59
N ILE A 145 7.08 28.21 7.07
CA ILE A 145 6.40 29.49 6.89
C ILE A 145 6.99 30.56 7.83
N ALA A 146 7.31 30.21 9.07
CA ALA A 146 7.99 31.10 10.01
C ALA A 146 9.38 31.51 9.51
N SER A 147 10.16 30.56 8.97
CA SER A 147 11.44 30.82 8.31
C SER A 147 11.32 31.75 7.10
N PHE A 148 10.24 31.62 6.32
CA PHE A 148 10.00 32.47 5.15
C PHE A 148 9.65 33.91 5.57
N LEU A 149 8.75 34.08 6.54
CA LEU A 149 8.32 35.39 7.03
C LEU A 149 9.43 36.17 7.77
N LEU A 150 10.31 35.47 8.50
CA LEU A 150 11.48 36.09 9.14
C LEU A 150 12.49 36.61 8.12
N ARG A 151 12.53 36.01 6.92
CA ARG A 151 13.51 36.30 5.86
C ARG A 151 13.02 37.34 4.85
N THR A 152 11.71 37.51 4.68
CA THR A 152 11.15 38.43 3.67
C THR A 152 10.49 39.68 4.23
N VAL A 153 10.03 39.69 5.50
CA VAL A 153 9.22 40.83 6.01
C VAL A 153 9.77 41.45 7.28
N GLY A 154 10.86 40.94 7.88
CA GLY A 154 11.44 41.54 9.08
C GLY A 154 10.48 41.61 10.29
N CYS A 155 9.40 40.83 10.27
CA CYS A 155 8.46 40.77 11.39
C CYS A 155 9.04 39.90 12.51
N ARG A 156 9.58 40.57 13.53
CA ARG A 156 9.96 39.97 14.81
C ARG A 156 8.67 39.68 15.59
N VAL A 157 8.11 38.47 15.45
CA VAL A 157 6.99 38.03 16.28
C VAL A 157 7.51 37.80 17.69
N VAL A 158 7.33 38.78 18.57
CA VAL A 158 7.62 38.66 20.01
C VAL A 158 6.50 37.84 20.65
N LEU A 159 6.76 36.57 20.92
CA LEU A 159 5.93 35.76 21.81
C LEU A 159 6.10 36.28 23.24
N ARG A 160 5.12 37.06 23.72
CA ARG A 160 5.03 37.48 25.12
C ARG A 160 4.49 36.31 25.95
N LEU A 161 5.37 35.62 26.67
CA LEU A 161 4.99 34.69 27.73
C LEU A 161 4.47 35.50 28.92
N SER A 162 3.18 35.37 29.23
CA SER A 162 2.58 35.88 30.46
C SER A 162 2.81 34.86 31.57
N THR A 163 3.67 35.18 32.53
CA THR A 163 3.78 34.47 33.81
C THR A 163 2.58 34.87 34.68
N GLY A 164 1.71 33.90 34.95
CA GLY A 164 0.66 34.00 35.96
C GLY A 164 1.25 33.71 37.34
N GLN A 165 0.80 34.51 38.30
CA GLN A 165 1.11 34.52 39.72
C GLN A 165 0.55 33.30 40.46
#